data_AF-A0AAD5SLQ1-F1
#
_entry.id   AF-A0AAD5SLQ1-F1
#
_cell.length_a   1.000
_cell.length_b   1.000
_cell.length_c   1.000
_cell.angle_alpha   90.00
_cell.angle_beta   90.00
_cell.angle_gamma   90.00
#
_symmetry.space_group_name_H-M   'P 1'
#
loop_
_entity.id
_entity.type
_entity.pdbx_description
1 polymer ?
#
loop_
_entity_poly.entity_id
_entity_poly.type
_entity_poly.pdbx_seq_one_letter_code
_entity_poly.pdbx_strand_id
1 'polypeptide(L)'
;MASSSAMFVGWYNSSNEPVISQRSASNHVQPSVSSSQVFTHVSTPSSVSLLSTSKLSFSFQIPISLISTTAATSFIFGISDSAPSSPNSASSNFNQHDTYGVFSLDLSKAGSSTGSTESTSVPILVILHGLFMFLAWFVFPSTAIFIARFLKGRLGHLWYQLHVGLMFGGTGLCIILGLAFVEVYVVQKFGLPSFHAKLGVAIALGVYPLQILLGYISNAKFSINRKSIPWWDQLHWWIGRLVFLAAIVNIFLGLKLADVGHGLLIAFPVVVVLVVAGFVLAEWKMGAAHHVSGSTEKFVRNVELAER
;
A
#
# COMPACT_ATOMS: atom_id res chain seq x y z
N MET A 1 21.66 -5.53 -34.52
CA MET A 1 21.58 -6.77 -33.73
C MET A 1 20.94 -6.40 -32.41
N ALA A 2 19.80 -6.99 -32.04
CA ALA A 2 19.17 -6.69 -30.75
C ALA A 2 20.13 -7.10 -29.63
N SER A 3 20.50 -6.19 -28.73
CA SER A 3 21.41 -6.46 -27.62
C SER A 3 20.74 -7.45 -26.66
N SER A 4 21.10 -8.72 -26.74
CA SER A 4 20.63 -9.71 -25.78
C SER A 4 21.32 -9.51 -24.44
N SER A 5 20.57 -9.48 -23.35
CA SER A 5 21.11 -9.39 -22.00
C SER A 5 21.53 -10.76 -21.49
N ALA A 6 22.73 -10.85 -20.91
CA ALA A 6 23.19 -12.05 -20.24
C ALA A 6 22.44 -12.22 -18.92
N MET A 7 21.97 -13.42 -18.64
CA MET A 7 21.30 -13.75 -17.39
C MET A 7 21.93 -15.00 -16.78
N PHE A 8 21.98 -15.05 -15.46
CA PHE A 8 22.44 -16.22 -14.72
C PHE A 8 21.26 -16.71 -13.89
N VAL A 9 20.85 -17.96 -14.12
CA VAL A 9 19.71 -18.57 -13.46
C VAL A 9 20.22 -19.78 -12.68
N GLY A 10 19.75 -19.98 -11.45
CA GLY A 10 20.14 -21.13 -10.66
C GLY A 10 19.01 -21.72 -9.82
N TRP A 11 19.12 -23.01 -9.54
CA TRP A 11 18.17 -23.81 -8.76
C TRP A 11 18.87 -25.04 -8.18
N TYR A 12 18.19 -25.82 -7.34
CA TYR A 12 18.70 -27.11 -6.87
C TYR A 12 18.20 -28.27 -7.74
N ASN A 13 19.10 -29.20 -8.07
CA ASN A 13 18.76 -30.45 -8.75
C ASN A 13 18.04 -31.43 -7.80
N SER A 14 17.65 -32.62 -8.29
CA SER A 14 16.99 -33.63 -7.45
C SER A 14 17.87 -34.18 -6.32
N SER A 15 19.18 -33.96 -6.38
CA SER A 15 20.17 -34.33 -5.36
C SER A 15 20.52 -33.18 -4.41
N ASN A 16 19.80 -32.06 -4.48
CA ASN A 16 20.02 -30.86 -3.68
C ASN A 16 21.38 -30.15 -3.93
N GLU A 17 21.92 -30.29 -5.14
CA GLU A 17 23.14 -29.60 -5.59
C GLU A 17 22.77 -28.42 -6.51
N PRO A 18 23.49 -27.28 -6.41
CA PRO A 18 23.18 -26.10 -7.19
C PRO A 18 23.51 -26.32 -8.67
N VAL A 19 22.54 -26.01 -9.53
CA VAL A 19 22.69 -25.92 -10.97
C VAL A 19 22.64 -24.44 -11.34
N ILE A 20 23.64 -23.97 -12.08
CA ILE A 20 23.70 -22.60 -12.60
C ILE A 20 23.72 -22.67 -14.12
N SER A 21 22.97 -21.80 -14.76
CA SER A 21 22.82 -21.74 -16.21
C SER A 21 22.85 -20.30 -16.69
N GLN A 22 23.78 -19.99 -17.58
CA GLN A 22 23.79 -18.73 -18.29
C GLN A 22 22.81 -18.78 -19.46
N ARG A 23 21.91 -17.81 -19.49
CA ARG A 23 20.89 -17.62 -20.50
C ARG A 23 21.08 -16.29 -21.23
N SER A 24 20.47 -16.20 -22.40
CA SER A 24 20.39 -14.98 -23.20
C SER A 24 18.93 -14.55 -23.31
N ALA A 25 18.64 -13.31 -22.91
CA ALA A 25 17.30 -12.73 -22.94
C ALA A 25 17.23 -11.59 -23.96
N SER A 26 16.24 -11.65 -24.84
CA SER A 26 16.00 -10.62 -25.86
C SER A 26 14.65 -9.92 -25.72
N ASN A 27 13.67 -10.56 -25.05
CA ASN A 27 12.30 -10.08 -24.85
C ASN A 27 11.69 -10.76 -23.61
N HIS A 28 10.41 -10.51 -23.32
CA HIS A 28 9.61 -11.20 -22.30
C HIS A 28 9.23 -12.64 -22.70
N VAL A 29 10.20 -13.42 -23.15
CA VAL A 29 10.06 -14.84 -23.53
C VAL A 29 11.06 -15.69 -22.76
N GLN A 30 10.83 -17.01 -22.72
CA GLN A 30 11.74 -17.93 -22.05
C GLN A 30 13.18 -17.74 -22.56
N PRO A 31 14.14 -17.43 -21.68
CA PRO A 31 15.52 -17.20 -22.06
C PRO A 31 16.18 -18.46 -22.65
N SER A 32 16.85 -18.31 -23.79
CA SER A 32 17.57 -19.41 -24.42
C SER A 32 18.89 -19.67 -23.70
N VAL A 33 19.34 -20.93 -23.69
CA VAL A 33 20.66 -21.29 -23.16
C VAL A 33 21.73 -20.58 -23.98
N SER A 34 22.67 -19.90 -23.30
CA SER A 34 23.81 -19.29 -23.98
C SER A 34 24.70 -20.35 -24.62
N SER A 35 25.12 -20.12 -25.87
CA SER A 35 26.01 -21.01 -26.61
C SER A 35 27.38 -21.20 -25.95
N SER A 36 27.79 -20.23 -25.12
CA SER A 36 28.97 -20.31 -24.27
C SER A 36 28.60 -19.89 -22.85
N GLN A 37 29.11 -20.63 -21.87
CA GLN A 37 28.94 -20.34 -20.45
C GLN A 37 30.19 -19.58 -19.99
N VAL A 38 30.00 -18.34 -19.59
CA VAL A 38 31.05 -17.37 -19.23
C VAL A 38 30.97 -17.06 -17.74
N PHE A 39 30.96 -18.13 -16.93
CA PHE A 39 31.05 -18.07 -15.48
C PHE A 39 31.76 -19.31 -14.94
N THR A 40 32.22 -19.24 -13.69
CA THR A 40 32.76 -20.39 -12.94
C THR A 40 31.96 -20.56 -11.67
N HIS A 41 31.41 -21.76 -11.45
CA HIS A 41 30.77 -22.09 -10.18
C HIS A 41 31.84 -22.21 -9.08
N VAL A 42 31.60 -21.56 -7.93
CA VAL A 42 32.51 -21.56 -6.78
C VAL A 42 31.75 -21.86 -5.50
N SER A 43 32.44 -22.40 -4.50
CA SER A 43 31.86 -22.53 -3.16
C SER A 43 31.53 -21.15 -2.58
N THR A 44 30.41 -21.06 -1.86
CA THR A 44 30.06 -19.83 -1.13
C THR A 44 31.19 -19.47 -0.15
N PRO A 45 31.75 -18.24 -0.22
CA PRO A 45 32.84 -17.82 0.66
C PRO A 45 32.43 -17.88 2.14
N SER A 46 33.36 -18.22 3.03
CA SER A 46 33.12 -18.30 4.48
C SER A 46 32.77 -16.95 5.12
N SER A 47 33.06 -15.84 4.45
CA SER A 47 32.65 -14.49 4.88
C SER A 47 31.16 -14.22 4.70
N VAL A 48 30.43 -15.06 3.96
CA VAL A 48 29.00 -14.93 3.74
C VAL A 48 28.25 -15.77 4.77
N SER A 49 27.52 -15.11 5.67
CA SER A 49 26.62 -15.79 6.60
C SER A 49 25.25 -16.00 5.94
N LEU A 50 24.89 -17.26 5.70
CA LEU A 50 23.57 -17.62 5.19
C LEU A 50 22.57 -17.68 6.34
N LEU A 51 21.38 -17.14 6.12
CA LEU A 51 20.28 -17.26 7.08
C LEU A 51 19.81 -18.72 7.13
N SER A 52 19.40 -19.19 8.32
CA SER A 52 18.86 -20.55 8.50
C SER A 52 17.59 -20.81 7.68
N THR A 53 16.92 -19.75 7.22
CA THR A 53 15.71 -19.81 6.37
C THR A 53 16.01 -19.79 4.87
N SER A 54 17.27 -19.69 4.44
CA SER A 54 17.65 -19.65 3.03
C SER A 54 17.36 -20.98 2.34
N LYS A 55 16.47 -20.96 1.34
CA LYS A 55 16.10 -22.16 0.55
C LYS A 55 16.92 -22.36 -0.72
N LEU A 56 17.65 -21.34 -1.18
CA LEU A 56 18.46 -21.35 -2.38
C LEU A 56 19.72 -20.52 -2.16
N SER A 57 20.88 -21.13 -2.40
CA SER A 57 22.17 -20.44 -2.38
C SER A 57 23.11 -21.08 -3.39
N PHE A 58 23.76 -20.24 -4.18
CA PHE A 58 24.83 -20.62 -5.09
C PHE A 58 25.76 -19.44 -5.30
N SER A 59 27.01 -19.70 -5.66
CA SER A 59 28.02 -18.67 -5.83
C SER A 59 28.80 -18.90 -7.11
N PHE A 60 29.05 -17.85 -7.86
CA PHE A 60 29.74 -17.95 -9.14
C PHE A 60 30.58 -16.71 -9.39
N GLN A 61 31.62 -16.87 -10.21
CA GLN A 61 32.48 -15.80 -10.67
C GLN A 61 32.22 -15.54 -12.15
N ILE A 62 32.23 -14.27 -12.54
CA ILE A 62 32.10 -13.82 -13.92
C ILE A 62 33.26 -12.91 -14.29
N PRO A 63 33.63 -12.81 -15.58
CA PRO A 63 34.64 -11.86 -16.00
C PRO A 63 34.20 -10.42 -15.71
N ILE A 64 35.17 -9.60 -15.32
CA ILE A 64 34.94 -8.19 -15.00
C ILE A 64 34.45 -7.38 -16.21
N SER A 65 34.68 -7.87 -17.43
CA SER A 65 34.17 -7.25 -18.66
C SER A 65 32.64 -7.24 -18.79
N LEU A 66 31.93 -8.00 -17.96
CA LEU A 66 30.45 -8.04 -17.94
C LEU A 66 29.83 -6.98 -17.01
N ILE A 67 30.63 -6.28 -16.20
CA ILE A 67 30.14 -5.30 -15.21
C ILE A 67 31.01 -4.04 -15.25
N SER A 68 30.41 -2.86 -15.10
CA SER A 68 31.19 -1.62 -14.98
C SER A 68 31.92 -1.56 -13.63
N THR A 69 33.22 -1.27 -13.67
CA THR A 69 34.05 -1.03 -12.48
C THR A 69 34.21 0.44 -12.14
N THR A 70 33.79 1.33 -13.04
CA THR A 70 33.99 2.78 -12.93
C THR A 70 32.68 3.53 -12.66
N ALA A 71 31.54 2.85 -12.74
CA ALA A 71 30.24 3.41 -12.46
C ALA A 71 29.26 2.33 -11.97
N ALA A 72 28.15 2.77 -11.38
CA ALA A 72 27.05 1.91 -10.97
C ALA A 72 26.46 1.15 -12.16
N THR A 73 26.33 -0.17 -12.04
CA THR A 73 25.70 -1.06 -13.01
C THR A 73 24.34 -1.50 -12.48
N SER A 74 23.27 -1.28 -13.25
CA SER A 74 21.93 -1.73 -12.91
C SER A 74 21.74 -3.21 -13.28
N PHE A 75 21.14 -3.96 -12.37
CA PHE A 75 20.79 -5.36 -12.52
C PHE A 75 19.29 -5.54 -12.34
N ILE A 76 18.76 -6.56 -13.01
CA ILE A 76 17.43 -7.11 -12.74
C ILE A 76 17.60 -8.46 -12.04
N PHE A 77 16.66 -8.81 -11.16
CA PHE A 77 16.61 -10.14 -10.56
C PHE A 77 15.16 -10.65 -10.54
N GLY A 78 15.03 -11.97 -10.46
CA GLY A 78 13.74 -12.65 -10.27
C GLY A 78 13.95 -13.96 -9.53
N ILE A 79 12.99 -14.30 -8.67
CA ILE A 79 12.98 -15.52 -7.85
C ILE A 79 11.57 -16.14 -7.85
N SER A 80 11.51 -17.46 -7.68
CA SER A 80 10.26 -18.22 -7.58
C SER A 80 10.46 -19.43 -6.68
N ASP A 81 9.38 -19.86 -6.03
CA ASP A 81 9.32 -21.15 -5.32
C ASP A 81 9.01 -22.33 -6.28
N SER A 82 8.72 -22.05 -7.55
CA SER A 82 8.45 -23.07 -8.57
C SER A 82 9.74 -23.65 -9.16
N ALA A 83 9.93 -24.96 -9.00
CA ALA A 83 11.06 -25.65 -9.61
C ALA A 83 10.98 -25.70 -11.16
N PRO A 84 12.11 -25.77 -11.87
CA PRO A 84 12.14 -26.01 -13.31
C PRO A 84 11.50 -27.35 -13.70
N SER A 85 11.07 -27.49 -14.96
CA SER A 85 10.45 -28.72 -15.46
C SER A 85 11.38 -29.95 -15.44
N SER A 86 12.70 -29.73 -15.49
CA SER A 86 13.73 -30.77 -15.48
C SER A 86 14.93 -30.31 -14.64
N PRO A 87 14.85 -30.38 -13.30
CA PRO A 87 15.83 -29.78 -12.39
C PRO A 87 17.28 -30.26 -12.58
N ASN A 88 17.48 -31.45 -13.15
CA ASN A 88 18.81 -32.01 -13.38
C ASN A 88 19.50 -31.46 -14.65
N SER A 89 18.80 -30.68 -15.47
CA SER A 89 19.34 -30.14 -16.72
C SER A 89 19.48 -28.63 -16.66
N ALA A 90 20.71 -28.13 -16.85
CA ALA A 90 21.00 -26.70 -16.98
C ALA A 90 20.24 -26.02 -18.14
N SER A 91 19.69 -26.78 -19.10
CA SER A 91 18.85 -26.26 -20.20
C SER A 91 17.37 -26.21 -19.90
N SER A 92 16.92 -26.68 -18.72
CA SER A 92 15.52 -26.78 -18.34
C SER A 92 14.75 -25.49 -18.57
N ASN A 93 13.48 -25.63 -18.95
CA ASN A 93 12.52 -24.54 -18.88
C ASN A 93 12.11 -24.31 -17.42
N PHE A 94 11.73 -23.08 -17.11
CA PHE A 94 11.30 -22.66 -15.80
C PHE A 94 10.12 -21.70 -15.95
N ASN A 95 9.28 -21.63 -14.92
CA ASN A 95 8.17 -20.69 -14.91
C ASN A 95 8.68 -19.26 -14.72
N GLN A 96 7.84 -18.30 -15.07
CA GLN A 96 8.10 -16.90 -14.74
C GLN A 96 8.22 -16.73 -13.22
N HIS A 97 9.10 -15.83 -12.80
CA HIS A 97 9.34 -15.52 -11.40
C HIS A 97 8.08 -14.99 -10.69
N ASP A 98 7.94 -15.28 -9.39
CA ASP A 98 6.85 -14.74 -8.55
C ASP A 98 7.23 -13.37 -7.97
N THR A 99 8.52 -13.17 -7.71
CA THR A 99 9.09 -11.92 -7.18
C THR A 99 10.24 -11.47 -8.07
N TYR A 100 10.30 -10.17 -8.36
CA TYR A 100 11.33 -9.59 -9.21
C TYR A 100 11.62 -8.14 -8.84
N GLY A 101 12.78 -7.67 -9.24
CA GLY A 101 13.20 -6.31 -8.93
C GLY A 101 14.41 -5.86 -9.73
N VAL A 102 14.89 -4.69 -9.35
CA VAL A 102 16.12 -4.09 -9.86
C VAL A 102 17.00 -3.74 -8.67
N PHE A 103 18.31 -3.85 -8.83
CA PHE A 103 19.30 -3.33 -7.89
C PHE A 103 20.44 -2.69 -8.67
N SER A 104 21.31 -1.93 -8.00
CA SER A 104 22.49 -1.32 -8.62
C SER A 104 23.73 -1.69 -7.83
N LEU A 105 24.79 -2.10 -8.54
CA LEU A 105 26.08 -2.43 -7.96
C LEU A 105 27.13 -1.45 -8.49
N ASP A 106 27.75 -0.70 -7.59
CA ASP A 106 28.77 0.30 -7.90
C ASP A 106 30.14 -0.17 -7.40
N LEU A 107 30.91 -0.80 -8.29
CA LEU A 107 32.26 -1.27 -7.98
C LEU A 107 33.30 -0.15 -7.97
N SER A 108 32.98 1.08 -8.40
CA SER A 108 33.91 2.21 -8.30
C SER A 108 34.21 2.60 -6.85
N LYS A 109 33.35 2.14 -5.92
CA LYS A 109 33.47 2.31 -4.47
C LYS A 109 33.91 1.02 -3.76
N ALA A 110 34.31 -0.02 -4.51
CA ALA A 110 34.74 -1.29 -3.94
C ALA A 110 36.05 -1.10 -3.15
N GLY A 111 35.97 -1.29 -1.83
CA GLY A 111 37.01 -0.94 -0.84
C GLY A 111 36.44 -0.24 0.40
N SER A 112 35.26 0.41 0.26
CA SER A 112 34.48 0.99 1.37
C SER A 112 33.16 0.23 1.60
N SER A 113 33.21 -1.10 1.54
CA SER A 113 32.04 -1.95 1.75
C SER A 113 31.69 -2.04 3.24
N THR A 114 31.06 -1.01 3.78
CA THR A 114 29.98 -1.28 4.72
C THR A 114 28.93 -1.98 3.88
N GLY A 115 28.88 -3.31 3.98
CA GLY A 115 27.75 -4.07 3.46
C GLY A 115 26.53 -3.57 4.20
N SER A 116 25.87 -2.54 3.66
CA SER A 116 24.49 -2.28 4.01
C SER A 116 23.76 -3.48 3.47
N THR A 117 23.50 -4.43 4.36
CA THR A 117 22.36 -5.31 4.27
C THR A 117 21.22 -4.43 3.75
N GLU A 118 20.90 -4.52 2.47
CA GLU A 118 19.54 -4.23 2.03
C GLU A 118 18.71 -5.35 2.65
N SER A 119 18.49 -5.23 3.97
CA SER A 119 17.28 -5.72 4.58
C SER A 119 16.17 -5.20 3.69
N THR A 120 15.14 -6.00 3.48
CA THR A 120 13.88 -5.66 2.83
C THR A 120 13.18 -4.52 3.61
N SER A 121 13.83 -3.36 3.74
CA SER A 121 13.26 -2.17 4.31
C SER A 121 12.28 -1.69 3.27
N VAL A 122 11.00 -1.90 3.55
CA VAL A 122 9.90 -1.23 2.85
C VAL A 122 10.37 0.21 2.60
N PRO A 123 10.50 0.65 1.33
CA PRO A 123 11.08 1.95 1.03
C PRO A 123 10.42 3.01 1.89
N ILE A 124 11.19 3.94 2.46
CA ILE A 124 10.65 4.96 3.39
C ILE A 124 9.43 5.68 2.79
N LEU A 125 9.39 5.85 1.47
CA LEU A 125 8.27 6.41 0.71
C LEU A 125 6.98 5.57 0.81
N VAL A 126 7.07 4.24 0.83
CA VAL A 126 5.93 3.32 1.02
C VAL A 126 5.43 3.41 2.46
N ILE A 127 6.33 3.54 3.44
CA ILE A 127 5.95 3.77 4.84
C ILE A 127 5.22 5.11 4.98
N LEU A 128 5.75 6.19 4.38
CA LEU A 128 5.13 7.50 4.39
C LEU A 128 3.76 7.48 3.70
N HIS A 129 3.63 6.80 2.56
CA HIS A 129 2.35 6.58 1.91
C HIS A 129 1.35 5.88 2.84
N GLY A 130 1.75 4.77 3.45
CA GLY A 130 0.91 4.05 4.42
C GLY A 130 0.46 4.92 5.58
N LEU A 131 1.37 5.73 6.14
CA LEU A 131 1.09 6.66 7.24
C LEU A 131 0.07 7.74 6.84
N PHE A 132 0.32 8.46 5.73
CA PHE A 132 -0.58 9.52 5.29
C PHE A 132 -1.94 8.97 4.83
N MET A 133 -1.95 7.81 4.17
CA MET A 133 -3.21 7.16 3.78
C MET A 133 -4.00 6.66 4.99
N PHE A 134 -3.34 6.15 6.03
CA PHE A 134 -4.01 5.80 7.29
C PHE A 134 -4.65 7.02 7.96
N LEU A 135 -3.95 8.16 7.99
CA LEU A 135 -4.52 9.42 8.50
C LEU A 135 -5.71 9.88 7.65
N ALA A 136 -5.54 9.91 6.33
CA ALA A 136 -6.53 10.40 5.36
C ALA A 136 -7.82 9.59 5.35
N TRP A 137 -7.71 8.27 5.47
CA TRP A 137 -8.79 7.32 5.19
C TRP A 137 -9.36 6.62 6.41
N PHE A 138 -8.65 6.65 7.54
CA PHE A 138 -9.12 6.04 8.78
C PHE A 138 -9.29 7.07 9.90
N VAL A 139 -8.23 7.79 10.27
CA VAL A 139 -8.25 8.65 11.46
C VAL A 139 -9.15 9.88 11.27
N PHE A 140 -8.91 10.67 10.22
CA PHE A 140 -9.69 11.89 9.99
C PHE A 140 -11.16 11.59 9.64
N PRO A 141 -11.48 10.61 8.76
CA PRO A 141 -12.87 10.29 8.48
C PRO A 141 -13.62 9.75 9.70
N SER A 142 -13.01 8.87 10.51
CA SER A 142 -13.64 8.39 11.74
C SER A 142 -14.01 9.56 12.67
N THR A 143 -13.07 10.49 12.86
CA THR A 143 -13.26 11.67 13.71
C THR A 143 -14.34 12.60 13.16
N ALA A 144 -14.26 12.93 11.87
CA ALA A 144 -15.19 13.85 11.22
C ALA A 144 -16.62 13.28 11.12
N ILE A 145 -16.76 11.96 10.86
CA ILE A 145 -18.07 11.28 10.86
C ILE A 145 -18.64 11.29 12.29
N PHE A 146 -17.83 11.01 13.31
CA PHE A 146 -18.26 11.05 14.71
C PHE A 146 -18.80 12.43 15.10
N ILE A 147 -18.05 13.50 14.78
CA ILE A 147 -18.46 14.89 15.03
C ILE A 147 -19.80 15.20 14.34
N ALA A 148 -19.92 14.88 13.05
CA ALA A 148 -21.12 15.14 12.27
C ALA A 148 -22.33 14.27 12.67
N ARG A 149 -22.10 13.12 13.33
CA ARG A 149 -23.15 12.21 13.77
C ARG A 149 -23.67 12.57 15.17
N PHE A 150 -22.78 12.84 16.12
CA PHE A 150 -23.12 12.89 17.55
C PHE A 150 -22.98 14.27 18.20
N LEU A 151 -22.15 15.16 17.63
CA LEU A 151 -21.74 16.40 18.31
C LEU A 151 -22.37 17.67 17.75
N LYS A 152 -23.24 17.58 16.75
CA LYS A 152 -23.87 18.75 16.11
C LYS A 152 -24.59 19.69 17.09
N GLY A 153 -25.37 19.12 18.02
CA GLY A 153 -26.12 19.92 18.99
C GLY A 153 -25.23 20.62 20.02
N ARG A 154 -24.11 20.00 20.39
CA ARG A 154 -23.18 20.54 21.40
C ARG A 154 -22.21 21.58 20.83
N LEU A 155 -21.87 21.45 19.55
CA LEU A 155 -20.85 22.29 18.91
C LEU A 155 -21.43 23.45 18.08
N GLY A 156 -22.74 23.52 17.87
CA GLY A 156 -23.33 24.57 17.03
C GLY A 156 -22.68 24.59 15.63
N HIS A 157 -22.36 25.75 15.07
CA HIS A 157 -21.73 25.79 13.73
C HIS A 157 -20.32 25.17 13.66
N LEU A 158 -19.62 25.03 14.80
CA LEU A 158 -18.25 24.49 14.85
C LEU A 158 -18.17 23.04 14.35
N TRP A 159 -19.23 22.23 14.49
CA TRP A 159 -19.24 20.85 13.95
C TRP A 159 -18.95 20.85 12.44
N TYR A 160 -19.49 21.83 11.72
CA TYR A 160 -19.38 21.91 10.26
C TYR A 160 -17.96 22.34 9.87
N GLN A 161 -17.42 23.34 10.56
CA GLN A 161 -16.04 23.81 10.36
C GLN A 161 -15.03 22.69 10.63
N LEU A 162 -15.21 21.93 11.72
CA LEU A 162 -14.36 20.77 12.02
C LEU A 162 -14.52 19.65 10.99
N HIS A 163 -15.74 19.36 10.55
CA HIS A 163 -15.99 18.32 9.55
C HIS A 163 -15.34 18.67 8.20
N VAL A 164 -15.52 19.90 7.71
CA VAL A 164 -14.91 20.38 6.47
C VAL A 164 -13.39 20.49 6.63
N GLY A 165 -12.90 21.02 7.74
CA GLY A 165 -11.46 21.14 8.01
C GLY A 165 -10.74 19.79 7.99
N LEU A 166 -11.33 18.76 8.61
CA LEU A 166 -10.80 17.41 8.60
C LEU A 166 -10.94 16.73 7.23
N MET A 167 -12.10 16.83 6.57
CA MET A 167 -12.36 16.11 5.32
C MET A 167 -11.72 16.77 4.10
N PHE A 168 -11.84 18.09 3.93
CA PHE A 168 -11.26 18.79 2.78
C PHE A 168 -9.81 19.15 3.01
N GLY A 169 -9.49 19.74 4.16
CA GLY A 169 -8.13 20.17 4.51
C GLY A 169 -7.22 18.99 4.88
N GLY A 170 -7.53 18.33 6.00
CA GLY A 170 -6.70 17.25 6.56
C GLY A 170 -6.56 16.05 5.63
N THR A 171 -7.69 15.44 5.26
CA THR A 171 -7.71 14.27 4.36
C THR A 171 -7.19 14.64 2.97
N GLY A 172 -7.58 15.79 2.40
CA GLY A 172 -7.07 16.25 1.11
C GLY A 172 -5.55 16.41 1.09
N LEU A 173 -4.97 17.08 2.09
CA LEU A 173 -3.52 17.23 2.22
C LEU A 173 -2.81 15.88 2.36
N CYS A 174 -3.33 14.98 3.19
CA CYS A 174 -2.74 13.65 3.36
C CYS A 174 -2.84 12.78 2.09
N ILE A 175 -3.92 12.91 1.31
CA ILE A 175 -4.03 12.23 0.01
C ILE A 175 -2.95 12.75 -0.94
N ILE A 176 -2.78 14.07 -1.05
CA ILE A 176 -1.75 14.68 -1.91
C ILE A 176 -0.37 14.20 -1.52
N LEU A 177 -0.02 14.29 -0.22
CA LEU A 177 1.29 13.86 0.28
C LEU A 177 1.51 12.36 0.07
N GLY A 178 0.54 11.52 0.45
CA GLY A 178 0.68 10.07 0.33
C GLY A 178 0.72 9.57 -1.12
N LEU A 179 0.01 10.22 -2.06
CA LEU A 179 0.11 9.90 -3.49
C LEU A 179 1.43 10.42 -4.08
N ALA A 180 1.85 11.64 -3.75
CA ALA A 180 3.12 12.20 -4.25
C ALA A 180 4.33 11.31 -3.87
N PHE A 181 4.37 10.78 -2.64
CA PHE A 181 5.46 9.90 -2.21
C PHE A 181 5.49 8.55 -2.95
N VAL A 182 4.32 7.98 -3.29
CA VAL A 182 4.24 6.72 -4.04
C VAL A 182 4.40 6.92 -5.55
N GLU A 183 3.87 7.99 -6.13
CA GLU A 183 3.95 8.23 -7.57
C GLU A 183 5.35 8.61 -8.03
N VAL A 184 6.14 9.33 -7.23
CA VAL A 184 7.57 9.55 -7.52
C VAL A 184 8.34 8.22 -7.62
N TYR A 185 7.91 7.19 -6.90
CA TYR A 185 8.51 5.86 -6.91
C TYR A 185 7.91 4.91 -7.96
N VAL A 186 6.58 4.95 -8.17
CA VAL A 186 5.81 4.00 -8.98
C VAL A 186 5.60 4.46 -10.43
N VAL A 187 5.52 5.77 -10.72
CA VAL A 187 5.31 6.26 -12.11
C VAL A 187 6.52 5.97 -13.02
N GLN A 188 7.70 5.74 -12.44
CA GLN A 188 8.87 5.21 -13.16
C GLN A 188 8.67 3.76 -13.65
N LYS A 189 7.66 3.03 -13.11
CA LYS A 189 7.29 1.65 -13.46
C LYS A 189 5.80 1.56 -13.83
N PHE A 190 5.51 1.87 -15.10
CA PHE A 190 4.20 1.84 -15.75
C PHE A 190 3.09 0.98 -15.11
N GLY A 191 1.98 1.62 -14.69
CA GLY A 191 0.66 1.00 -14.46
C GLY A 191 0.13 1.03 -13.02
N LEU A 192 -1.13 0.59 -12.85
CA LEU A 192 -1.74 0.28 -11.54
C LEU A 192 -1.68 -1.25 -11.34
N PRO A 193 -0.58 -1.81 -10.81
CA PRO A 193 -0.31 -3.25 -10.89
C PRO A 193 -1.20 -4.08 -9.94
N SER A 194 -1.68 -3.48 -8.85
CA SER A 194 -2.43 -4.18 -7.80
C SER A 194 -3.88 -3.74 -7.71
N PHE A 195 -4.73 -4.61 -7.17
CA PHE A 195 -6.12 -4.25 -6.85
C PHE A 195 -6.19 -3.11 -5.82
N HIS A 196 -5.26 -3.07 -4.86
CA HIS A 196 -5.10 -1.95 -3.91
C HIS A 196 -4.88 -0.61 -4.64
N ALA A 197 -3.99 -0.57 -5.62
CA ALA A 197 -3.72 0.65 -6.38
C ALA A 197 -4.95 1.11 -7.18
N LYS A 198 -5.61 0.18 -7.88
CA LYS A 198 -6.83 0.46 -8.66
C LYS A 198 -7.97 0.98 -7.79
N LEU A 199 -8.24 0.29 -6.68
CA LEU A 199 -9.29 0.67 -5.74
C LEU A 199 -8.97 2.00 -5.04
N GLY A 200 -7.73 2.18 -4.60
CA GLY A 200 -7.26 3.40 -3.95
C GLY A 200 -7.41 4.64 -4.84
N VAL A 201 -6.99 4.54 -6.11
CA VAL A 201 -7.18 5.63 -7.09
C VAL A 201 -8.65 5.91 -7.37
N ALA A 202 -9.46 4.86 -7.55
CA ALA A 202 -10.91 5.03 -7.77
C ALA A 202 -11.60 5.74 -6.60
N ILE A 203 -11.21 5.42 -5.37
CA ILE A 203 -11.74 6.08 -4.17
C ILE A 203 -11.22 7.52 -4.06
N ALA A 204 -9.89 7.72 -4.17
CA ALA A 204 -9.22 8.99 -3.91
C ALA A 204 -9.47 10.06 -4.99
N LEU A 205 -9.44 9.66 -6.26
CA LEU A 205 -9.59 10.58 -7.40
C LEU A 205 -10.98 10.51 -8.03
N GLY A 206 -11.73 9.44 -7.81
CA GLY A 206 -13.11 9.30 -8.29
C GLY A 206 -14.14 9.77 -7.26
N VAL A 207 -14.27 9.04 -6.14
CA VAL A 207 -15.40 9.24 -5.22
C VAL A 207 -15.19 10.38 -4.23
N TYR A 208 -13.97 10.60 -3.75
CA TYR A 208 -13.68 11.64 -2.76
C TYR A 208 -13.98 13.07 -3.25
N PRO A 209 -13.60 13.50 -4.46
CA PRO A 209 -13.98 14.82 -4.97
C PRO A 209 -15.51 14.99 -5.06
N LEU A 210 -16.23 13.93 -5.42
CA LEU A 210 -17.69 13.93 -5.41
C LEU A 210 -18.27 14.06 -3.99
N GLN A 211 -17.63 13.45 -2.98
CA GLN A 211 -18.03 13.64 -1.58
C GLN A 211 -17.84 15.06 -1.09
N ILE A 212 -16.74 15.72 -1.46
CA ILE A 212 -16.52 17.13 -1.17
C ILE A 212 -17.61 17.98 -1.80
N LEU A 213 -17.91 17.77 -3.09
CA LEU A 213 -18.97 18.48 -3.80
C LEU A 213 -20.35 18.28 -3.14
N LEU A 214 -20.71 17.04 -2.81
CA LEU A 214 -21.98 16.73 -2.13
C LEU A 214 -22.07 17.37 -0.74
N GLY A 215 -20.95 17.45 0.00
CA GLY A 215 -20.88 18.16 1.27
C GLY A 215 -21.17 19.65 1.11
N TYR A 216 -20.55 20.31 0.12
CA TYR A 216 -20.82 21.71 -0.21
C TYR A 216 -22.27 21.95 -0.65
N ILE A 217 -22.84 21.06 -1.48
CA ILE A 217 -24.25 21.14 -1.89
C ILE A 217 -25.18 21.03 -0.67
N SER A 218 -24.89 20.09 0.24
CA SER A 218 -25.67 19.88 1.46
C SER A 218 -25.69 21.14 2.34
N ASN A 219 -24.54 21.82 2.47
CA ASN A 219 -24.45 23.08 3.20
C ASN A 219 -25.11 24.25 2.45
N ALA A 220 -24.88 24.39 1.15
CA ALA A 220 -25.44 25.48 0.34
C ALA A 220 -26.98 25.45 0.28
N LYS A 221 -27.57 24.24 0.34
CA LYS A 221 -29.03 24.03 0.38
C LYS A 221 -29.59 23.89 1.79
N PHE A 222 -28.79 24.15 2.83
CA PHE A 222 -29.25 24.04 4.19
C PHE A 222 -30.29 25.12 4.52
N SER A 223 -31.35 24.72 5.22
CA SER A 223 -32.36 25.62 5.78
C SER A 223 -32.72 25.15 7.18
N ILE A 224 -32.72 26.08 8.15
CA ILE A 224 -33.07 25.78 9.54
C ILE A 224 -34.53 25.32 9.69
N ASN A 225 -35.40 25.74 8.77
CA ASN A 225 -36.84 25.44 8.78
C ASN A 225 -37.20 24.14 8.02
N ARG A 226 -36.21 23.31 7.65
CA ARG A 226 -36.47 22.07 6.91
C ARG A 226 -37.19 21.04 7.79
N LYS A 227 -38.26 20.45 7.24
CA LYS A 227 -39.13 19.48 7.92
C LYS A 227 -38.65 18.03 7.81
N SER A 228 -37.77 17.73 6.86
CA SER A 228 -37.19 16.41 6.63
C SER A 228 -35.78 16.51 6.08
N ILE A 229 -35.07 15.38 6.06
CA ILE A 229 -33.71 15.30 5.55
C ILE A 229 -33.77 15.07 4.04
N PRO A 230 -33.27 16.00 3.21
CA PRO A 230 -33.39 15.92 1.77
C PRO A 230 -32.53 14.80 1.19
N TRP A 231 -32.89 14.31 0.00
CA TRP A 231 -32.23 13.15 -0.61
C TRP A 231 -30.73 13.35 -0.90
N TRP A 232 -30.27 14.59 -1.16
CA TRP A 232 -28.84 14.87 -1.39
C TRP A 232 -27.99 14.77 -0.12
N ASP A 233 -28.53 15.17 1.04
CA ASP A 233 -27.90 14.92 2.35
C ASP A 233 -27.80 13.42 2.61
N GLN A 234 -28.84 12.67 2.22
CA GLN A 234 -28.84 11.22 2.36
C GLN A 234 -27.82 10.55 1.43
N LEU A 235 -27.71 11.04 0.20
CA LEU A 235 -26.73 10.58 -0.76
C LEU A 235 -25.31 10.81 -0.24
N HIS A 236 -25.03 12.00 0.29
CA HIS A 236 -23.75 12.35 0.90
C HIS A 236 -23.38 11.39 2.04
N TRP A 237 -24.25 11.20 3.03
CA TRP A 237 -23.90 10.34 4.16
C TRP A 237 -23.76 8.86 3.78
N TRP A 238 -24.49 8.37 2.77
CA TRP A 238 -24.52 6.93 2.46
C TRP A 238 -23.32 6.57 1.62
N ILE A 239 -23.02 7.39 0.61
CA ILE A 239 -21.78 7.23 -0.15
C ILE A 239 -20.57 7.45 0.77
N GLY A 240 -20.61 8.43 1.67
CA GLY A 240 -19.53 8.64 2.65
C GLY A 240 -19.25 7.40 3.52
N ARG A 241 -20.30 6.71 4.00
CA ARG A 241 -20.17 5.45 4.75
C ARG A 241 -19.60 4.32 3.90
N LEU A 242 -20.10 4.16 2.67
CA LEU A 242 -19.62 3.12 1.76
C LEU A 242 -18.16 3.32 1.38
N VAL A 243 -17.75 4.57 1.14
CA VAL A 243 -16.35 4.95 0.87
C VAL A 243 -15.47 4.64 2.08
N PHE A 244 -15.93 4.96 3.30
CA PHE A 244 -15.16 4.65 4.51
C PHE A 244 -14.94 3.14 4.69
N LEU A 245 -15.96 2.31 4.46
CA LEU A 245 -15.82 0.85 4.48
C LEU A 245 -14.88 0.34 3.39
N ALA A 246 -15.01 0.86 2.17
CA ALA A 246 -14.11 0.51 1.07
C ALA A 246 -12.66 0.91 1.37
N ALA A 247 -12.45 2.03 2.06
CA ALA A 247 -11.14 2.50 2.46
C ALA A 247 -10.49 1.62 3.54
N ILE A 248 -11.26 1.12 4.52
CA ILE A 248 -10.78 0.11 5.50
C ILE A 248 -10.28 -1.14 4.77
N VAL A 249 -11.05 -1.65 3.81
CA VAL A 249 -10.64 -2.80 2.98
C VAL A 249 -9.37 -2.45 2.20
N ASN A 250 -9.31 -1.26 1.61
CA ASN A 250 -8.16 -0.85 0.81
C ASN A 250 -6.88 -0.71 1.65
N ILE A 251 -6.97 -0.21 2.89
CA ILE A 251 -5.84 -0.15 3.83
C ILE A 251 -5.35 -1.57 4.13
N PHE A 252 -6.25 -2.51 4.41
CA PHE A 252 -5.85 -3.90 4.68
C PHE A 252 -5.16 -4.57 3.47
N LEU A 253 -5.64 -4.29 2.26
CA LEU A 253 -4.98 -4.73 1.03
C LEU A 253 -3.58 -4.11 0.87
N GLY A 254 -3.42 -2.84 1.23
CA GLY A 254 -2.13 -2.14 1.21
C GLY A 254 -1.13 -2.73 2.21
N LEU A 255 -1.58 -3.05 3.43
CA LEU A 255 -0.75 -3.70 4.45
C LEU A 255 -0.28 -5.09 3.97
N LYS A 256 -1.17 -5.88 3.35
CA LYS A 256 -0.78 -7.17 2.74
C LYS A 256 0.19 -7.00 1.57
N LEU A 257 -0.03 -6.02 0.71
CA LEU A 257 0.83 -5.76 -0.44
C LEU A 257 2.24 -5.32 -0.03
N ALA A 258 2.35 -4.59 1.08
CA ALA A 258 3.62 -4.17 1.66
C ALA A 258 4.30 -5.27 2.51
N ASP A 259 3.72 -6.47 2.57
CA ASP A 259 4.21 -7.61 3.36
C ASP A 259 4.60 -7.22 4.80
N VAL A 260 3.75 -6.42 5.44
CA VAL A 260 4.03 -5.97 6.81
C VAL A 260 3.89 -7.14 7.78
N GLY A 261 4.73 -7.16 8.81
CA GLY A 261 4.70 -8.23 9.80
C GLY A 261 3.32 -8.44 10.44
N HIS A 262 3.04 -9.68 10.85
CA HIS A 262 1.75 -10.13 11.42
C HIS A 262 1.20 -9.20 12.52
N GLY A 263 2.07 -8.55 13.30
CA GLY A 263 1.66 -7.58 14.32
C GLY A 263 0.81 -6.43 13.77
N LEU A 264 1.22 -5.80 12.66
CA LEU A 264 0.44 -4.71 12.04
C LEU A 264 -0.83 -5.22 11.35
N LEU A 265 -0.77 -6.40 10.73
CA LEU A 265 -1.93 -7.04 10.11
C LEU A 265 -3.04 -7.37 11.13
N ILE A 266 -2.65 -7.66 12.38
CA ILE A 266 -3.60 -7.92 13.48
C ILE A 266 -4.02 -6.61 14.16
N ALA A 267 -3.08 -5.69 14.39
CA ALA A 267 -3.35 -4.43 15.08
C ALA A 267 -4.40 -3.57 14.36
N PHE A 268 -4.35 -3.50 13.02
CA PHE A 268 -5.30 -2.67 12.27
C PHE A 268 -6.77 -3.12 12.45
N PRO A 269 -7.14 -4.39 12.22
CA PRO A 269 -8.49 -4.88 12.53
C PRO A 269 -8.92 -4.66 13.98
N VAL A 270 -8.01 -4.82 14.96
CA VAL A 270 -8.32 -4.56 16.37
C VAL A 270 -8.70 -3.08 16.57
N VAL A 271 -7.93 -2.16 16.01
CA VAL A 271 -8.24 -0.71 16.06
C VAL A 271 -9.57 -0.40 15.36
N VAL A 272 -9.86 -1.03 14.22
CA VAL A 272 -11.16 -0.90 13.54
C VAL A 272 -12.31 -1.32 14.47
N VAL A 273 -12.18 -2.47 15.15
CA VAL A 273 -13.20 -2.95 16.09
C VAL A 273 -13.39 -1.98 17.25
N LEU A 274 -12.31 -1.43 17.81
CA LEU A 274 -12.40 -0.44 18.89
C LEU A 274 -13.11 0.85 18.45
N VAL A 275 -12.80 1.35 17.25
CA VAL A 275 -13.49 2.52 16.69
C VAL A 275 -14.97 2.22 16.48
N VAL A 276 -15.32 1.08 15.88
CA VAL A 276 -16.72 0.67 15.69
C VAL A 276 -17.46 0.53 17.03
N ALA A 277 -16.84 -0.07 18.04
CA ALA A 277 -17.40 -0.16 19.38
C ALA A 277 -17.66 1.24 19.98
N GLY A 278 -16.73 2.19 19.77
CA GLY A 278 -16.91 3.59 20.14
C GLY A 278 -18.12 4.24 19.46
N PHE A 279 -18.33 3.98 18.16
CA PHE A 279 -19.51 4.43 17.43
C PHE A 279 -20.81 3.83 17.98
N VAL A 280 -20.82 2.53 18.29
CA VAL A 280 -22.00 1.85 18.87
C VAL A 280 -22.33 2.41 20.25
N LEU A 281 -21.32 2.61 21.11
CA LEU A 281 -21.51 3.21 22.43
C LEU A 281 -22.02 4.65 22.34
N ALA A 282 -21.51 5.44 21.40
CA ALA A 282 -21.97 6.81 21.17
C ALA A 282 -23.41 6.84 20.64
N GLU A 283 -23.78 5.93 19.72
CA GLU A 283 -25.16 5.81 19.26
C GLU A 283 -26.10 5.43 20.41
N TRP A 284 -25.70 4.50 21.28
CA TRP A 284 -26.49 4.10 22.45
C TRP A 284 -26.68 5.23 23.47
N LYS A 285 -25.62 6.01 23.75
CA LYS A 285 -25.67 7.06 24.78
C LYS A 285 -26.19 8.41 24.29
N MET A 286 -25.91 8.77 23.05
CA MET A 286 -26.13 10.13 22.55
C MET A 286 -27.18 10.20 21.45
N GLY A 287 -27.39 9.11 20.71
CA GLY A 287 -28.25 9.09 19.53
C GLY A 287 -27.76 10.00 18.39
N ALA A 288 -28.38 9.87 17.23
CA ALA A 288 -28.04 10.66 16.06
C ALA A 288 -28.55 12.11 16.16
N ALA A 289 -27.66 13.09 15.93
CA ALA A 289 -28.03 14.49 15.83
C ALA A 289 -28.48 14.83 14.39
N HIS A 290 -29.76 15.18 14.24
CA HIS A 290 -30.34 15.60 12.97
C HIS A 290 -30.84 17.04 13.04
N HIS A 291 -30.43 17.90 12.09
CA HIS A 291 -30.97 19.26 11.95
C HIS A 291 -32.32 19.19 11.25
N VAL A 292 -33.40 18.95 11.99
CA VAL A 292 -34.80 19.02 11.50
C VAL A 292 -35.60 19.87 12.50
N SER A 293 -36.51 20.74 12.02
CA SER A 293 -37.27 21.62 12.92
C SER A 293 -38.00 20.80 14.01
N GLY A 294 -37.84 21.16 15.29
CA GLY A 294 -38.41 20.47 16.44
C GLY A 294 -37.54 19.36 17.06
N SER A 295 -36.37 19.05 16.47
CA SER A 295 -35.39 18.12 17.07
C SER A 295 -34.64 18.73 18.26
N THR A 296 -34.32 20.02 18.19
CA THR A 296 -33.63 20.78 19.25
C THR A 296 -34.51 20.92 20.49
N GLU A 297 -35.80 21.21 20.32
CA GLU A 297 -36.78 21.26 21.41
C GLU A 297 -36.96 19.91 22.09
N LYS A 298 -37.03 18.82 21.31
CA LYS A 298 -37.09 17.45 21.85
C LYS A 298 -35.80 17.07 22.58
N PHE A 299 -34.63 17.46 22.08
CA PHE A 299 -33.35 17.19 22.71
C PHE A 299 -33.21 17.92 24.05
N VAL A 300 -33.47 19.24 24.07
CA VAL A 300 -33.42 20.05 25.30
C VAL A 300 -34.41 19.53 26.34
N ARG A 301 -35.65 19.24 25.93
CA ARG A 301 -36.67 18.66 26.82
C ARG A 301 -36.28 17.29 27.37
N ASN A 302 -35.65 16.43 26.56
CA ASN A 302 -35.24 15.11 27.00
C ASN A 302 -34.02 15.15 27.94
N VAL A 303 -33.13 16.13 27.79
CA VAL A 303 -32.03 16.38 28.73
C VAL A 303 -32.57 16.90 30.07
N GLU A 304 -33.48 17.89 30.05
CA GLU A 304 -34.13 18.40 31.27
C GLU A 304 -34.94 17.32 32.03
N LEU A 305 -35.54 16.37 31.31
CA LEU A 305 -36.27 15.25 31.93
C LEU A 305 -35.35 14.16 32.49
N ALA A 306 -34.12 14.03 31.99
CA ALA A 306 -33.15 13.06 32.49
C ALA A 306 -32.36 13.58 33.70
N GLU A 307 -32.37 14.89 33.94
CA GLU A 307 -31.73 15.57 35.08
C GLU A 307 -32.67 15.81 36.27
N ARG A 308 -33.94 15.36 36.17
CA ARG A 308 -34.93 15.35 37.27
C ARG A 308 -35.17 13.92 37.76
#